data_AF-A0A6L6CLJ9-F1
#
_entry.id   AF-A0A6L6CLJ9-F1
#
_cell.length_a   1.000
_cell.length_b   1.000
_cell.length_c   1.000
_cell.angle_alpha   90.00
_cell.angle_beta   90.00
_cell.angle_gamma   90.00
#
_symmetry.space_group_name_H-M   'P 1'
#
loop_
_entity.id
_entity.type
_entity.pdbx_description
1 polymer ?
#
loop_
_entity_poly.entity_id
_entity_poly.type
_entity_poly.pdbx_seq_one_letter_code
_entity_poly.pdbx_strand_id
1 'polypeptide(L)'
;MEIGDQRVIIDTVKQAKKELDKEQPWAALGLKEDEYESIKEILGRRPTSSELAMYSVMWSEHCSYKSSKIYLRQFGEKVTPEMKQHLLVGMGENAGVVDIGEGLAVTFKVESHNHPSYIEPFQGAATGVG
;
A
#
# COMPACT_ATOMS: atom_id res chain seq x y z
N MET A 1 19.05 17.41 40.29
CA MET A 1 18.79 17.21 38.85
C MET A 1 17.86 16.02 38.74
N GLU A 2 16.55 16.26 38.86
CA GLU A 2 15.55 15.19 38.76
C GLU A 2 15.41 14.84 37.28
N ILE A 3 15.78 13.61 36.95
CA ILE A 3 15.50 13.01 35.65
C ILE A 3 14.02 12.62 35.74
N GLY A 4 13.14 13.53 35.33
CA GLY A 4 11.71 13.27 35.28
C GLY A 4 11.44 12.04 34.41
N ASP A 5 10.69 11.08 34.96
CA ASP A 5 10.12 9.92 34.27
C ASP A 5 9.22 10.40 33.13
N GLN A 6 9.80 10.76 31.98
CA GLN A 6 9.07 11.00 30.74
C GLN A 6 8.60 9.64 30.23
N ARG A 7 7.53 9.12 30.84
CA ARG A 7 6.79 8.00 30.26
C ARG A 7 6.36 8.39 28.86
N VAL A 8 6.81 7.63 27.86
CA VAL A 8 6.33 7.76 26.49
C VAL A 8 4.82 7.56 26.53
N ILE A 9 4.05 8.62 26.28
CA ILE A 9 2.60 8.54 26.18
C ILE A 9 2.29 7.90 24.82
N ILE A 10 2.11 6.59 24.82
CA ILE A 10 1.70 5.83 23.64
C ILE A 10 0.25 6.17 23.33
N ASP A 11 -0.06 6.51 22.07
CA ASP A 11 -1.44 6.75 21.64
C ASP A 11 -2.18 5.42 21.45
N THR A 12 -2.87 4.98 22.49
CA THR A 12 -3.58 3.70 22.51
C THR A 12 -5.01 3.82 21.99
N VAL A 13 -5.61 2.69 21.61
CA VAL A 13 -7.03 2.59 21.27
C VAL A 13 -7.94 3.13 22.39
N LYS A 14 -7.55 2.96 23.66
CA LYS A 14 -8.32 3.48 24.80
C LYS A 14 -8.33 5.01 24.84
N GLN A 15 -7.22 5.67 24.51
CA GLN A 15 -7.15 7.13 24.40
C GLN A 15 -7.88 7.62 23.15
N ALA A 16 -7.74 6.91 22.03
CA ALA A 16 -8.43 7.24 20.79
C ALA A 16 -9.96 7.24 20.93
N LYS A 17 -10.53 6.43 21.82
CA LYS A 17 -11.96 6.47 22.15
C LYS A 17 -12.38 7.64 23.05
N LYS A 18 -11.47 8.20 23.84
CA LYS A 18 -11.75 9.27 24.80
C LYS A 18 -11.50 10.65 24.19
N GLU A 19 -10.46 10.78 23.38
CA GLU A 19 -9.97 12.03 22.81
C GLU A 19 -10.37 12.13 21.34
N LEU A 20 -11.66 12.27 21.04
CA LEU A 20 -12.16 12.18 19.66
C LEU A 20 -11.65 13.32 18.76
N ASP A 21 -11.49 14.52 19.32
CA ASP A 21 -11.13 15.74 18.58
C ASP A 21 -9.63 16.08 18.65
N LYS A 22 -8.80 15.11 19.04
CA LYS A 22 -7.34 15.29 19.02
C LYS A 22 -6.89 15.55 17.59
N GLU A 23 -6.19 16.66 17.39
CA GLU A 23 -5.59 16.99 16.09
C GLU A 23 -4.56 15.91 15.68
N GLN A 24 -4.63 15.46 14.43
CA GLN A 24 -3.74 14.45 13.87
C GLN A 24 -3.15 14.93 12.54
N PRO A 25 -1.87 14.62 12.24
CA PRO A 25 -1.16 15.15 11.08
C PRO A 25 -1.49 14.38 9.78
N TRP A 26 -2.76 14.07 9.51
CA TRP A 26 -3.18 13.25 8.36
C TRP A 26 -2.77 13.86 7.01
N ALA A 27 -2.88 15.18 6.86
CA ALA A 27 -2.52 15.87 5.62
C ALA A 27 -1.01 15.79 5.33
N ALA A 28 -0.17 15.91 6.38
CA ALA A 28 1.28 15.77 6.26
C ALA A 28 1.70 14.34 5.92
N LEU A 29 0.87 13.35 6.23
CA LEU A 29 1.05 11.94 5.84
C LEU A 29 0.53 11.64 4.42
N GLY A 30 0.02 12.64 3.71
CA GLY A 30 -0.44 12.51 2.32
C GLY A 30 -1.89 11.99 2.17
N LEU A 31 -2.66 11.94 3.25
CA LEU A 31 -4.09 11.65 3.19
C LEU A 31 -4.88 12.91 2.81
N LYS A 32 -5.97 12.71 2.08
CA LYS A 32 -7.01 13.73 1.91
C LYS A 32 -7.97 13.74 3.11
N GLU A 33 -8.75 14.81 3.22
CA GLU A 33 -9.72 14.97 4.31
C GLU A 33 -10.81 13.87 4.28
N ASP A 34 -11.33 13.55 3.09
CA ASP A 34 -12.32 12.49 2.89
C ASP A 34 -11.76 11.09 3.22
N GLU A 35 -10.49 10.85 2.94
CA GLU A 35 -9.79 9.61 3.33
C GLU A 35 -9.66 9.51 4.85
N TYR A 36 -9.33 10.61 5.54
CA TYR A 36 -9.24 10.64 7.00
C TYR A 36 -10.60 10.42 7.68
N GLU A 37 -11.66 11.06 7.18
CA GLU A 37 -13.01 10.84 7.68
C GLU A 37 -13.48 9.40 7.44
N SER A 38 -13.18 8.82 6.27
CA SER A 38 -13.47 7.41 5.98
C SER A 38 -12.78 6.45 6.97
N ILE A 39 -11.54 6.75 7.37
CA ILE A 39 -10.82 5.97 8.39
C ILE A 39 -11.57 6.03 9.73
N LYS A 40 -12.04 7.22 10.12
CA LYS A 40 -12.82 7.40 11.36
C LYS A 40 -14.12 6.62 11.32
N GLU A 41 -14.81 6.62 10.19
CA GLU A 41 -16.03 5.84 9.98
C GLU A 41 -15.79 4.34 10.08
N ILE A 42 -14.76 3.82 9.42
CA ILE A 42 -14.38 2.39 9.46
C ILE A 42 -14.04 1.94 10.89
N LEU A 43 -13.31 2.78 11.63
CA LEU A 43 -12.88 2.45 12.99
C LEU A 43 -13.94 2.75 14.06
N GLY A 44 -14.94 3.59 13.76
CA GLY A 44 -15.93 4.11 14.71
C GLY A 44 -15.33 5.05 15.78
N ARG A 45 -14.15 5.61 15.52
CA ARG A 45 -13.37 6.51 16.38
C ARG A 45 -12.23 7.12 15.58
N ARG A 46 -11.49 8.09 16.15
CA ARG A 46 -10.21 8.49 15.55
C ARG A 46 -9.21 7.32 15.52
N PRO A 47 -8.32 7.25 14.51
CA PRO A 47 -7.21 6.31 14.53
C PRO A 47 -6.20 6.68 15.63
N THR A 48 -5.46 5.69 16.10
CA THR A 48 -4.20 5.93 16.81
C THR A 48 -3.14 6.46 15.85
N SER A 49 -2.05 7.05 16.35
CA SER A 49 -0.94 7.47 15.49
C SER A 49 -0.39 6.35 14.60
N SER A 50 -0.30 5.11 15.12
CA SER A 50 0.19 3.96 14.35
C SER A 50 -0.82 3.48 13.31
N GLU A 51 -2.11 3.45 13.64
CA GLU A 51 -3.17 3.12 12.67
C GLU A 51 -3.20 4.17 11.55
N LEU A 52 -3.10 5.46 11.89
CA LEU A 52 -3.11 6.54 10.92
C LEU A 52 -1.94 6.42 9.93
N ALA A 53 -0.72 6.16 10.44
CA ALA A 53 0.45 5.93 9.61
C ALA A 53 0.33 4.68 8.72
N MET A 54 -0.33 3.62 9.21
CA MET A 54 -0.59 2.43 8.41
C MET A 54 -1.57 2.73 7.27
N TYR A 55 -2.70 3.39 7.58
CA TYR A 55 -3.66 3.79 6.56
C TYR A 55 -3.03 4.72 5.51
N SER A 56 -2.21 5.69 5.92
CA SER A 56 -1.58 6.62 4.98
C SER A 56 -0.70 5.92 3.95
N VAL A 57 0.07 4.90 4.36
CA VAL A 57 0.89 4.11 3.43
C VAL A 57 0.00 3.21 2.57
N MET A 58 -0.92 2.46 3.17
CA MET A 58 -1.75 1.49 2.45
C MET A 58 -2.72 2.14 1.45
N TRP A 59 -3.18 3.36 1.72
CA TRP A 59 -4.07 4.12 0.84
C TRP A 59 -3.31 5.10 -0.06
N SER A 60 -1.98 5.10 -0.03
CA SER A 60 -1.16 5.83 -0.99
C SER A 60 -1.43 5.34 -2.43
N GLU A 61 -1.15 6.18 -3.43
CA GLU A 61 -1.28 5.77 -4.84
C GLU A 61 -0.40 4.55 -5.16
N HIS A 62 0.81 4.50 -4.58
CA HIS A 62 1.77 3.44 -4.81
C HIS A 62 1.25 2.06 -4.38
N CYS A 63 0.54 1.98 -3.25
CA CYS A 63 0.02 0.70 -2.75
C CYS A 63 -1.40 0.39 -3.28
N SER A 64 -2.26 1.40 -3.37
CA SER A 64 -3.69 1.19 -3.65
C SER A 64 -4.05 1.21 -5.13
N TYR A 65 -3.17 1.78 -5.98
CA TYR A 65 -3.45 2.03 -7.39
C TYR A 65 -4.75 2.84 -7.59
N LYS A 66 -5.14 3.69 -6.62
CA LYS A 66 -6.49 4.29 -6.58
C LYS A 66 -6.85 5.09 -7.83
N SER A 67 -5.89 5.73 -8.50
CA SER A 67 -6.14 6.41 -9.78
C SER A 67 -6.12 5.45 -10.98
N SER A 68 -5.25 4.45 -10.97
CA SER A 68 -4.97 3.60 -12.14
C SER A 68 -5.83 2.33 -12.21
N LYS A 69 -6.32 1.84 -11.08
CA LYS A 69 -7.11 0.60 -10.96
C LYS A 69 -8.31 0.56 -11.89
N ILE A 70 -9.01 1.68 -12.08
CA ILE A 70 -10.18 1.77 -12.96
C ILE A 70 -9.83 1.49 -14.42
N TYR A 71 -8.63 1.88 -14.86
CA TYR A 71 -8.15 1.65 -16.22
C TYR A 71 -7.57 0.25 -16.36
N LEU A 72 -6.79 -0.19 -15.37
CA LEU A 72 -6.16 -1.52 -15.38
C LEU A 72 -7.17 -2.67 -15.34
N ARG A 73 -8.37 -2.44 -14.76
CA ARG A 73 -9.46 -3.43 -14.76
C ARG A 73 -9.84 -3.89 -16.19
N GLN A 74 -9.66 -3.03 -17.19
CA GLN A 74 -9.96 -3.38 -18.58
C GLN A 74 -9.14 -4.57 -19.10
N PHE A 75 -7.94 -4.80 -18.57
CA PHE A 75 -7.13 -5.96 -18.98
C PHE A 75 -7.77 -7.28 -18.53
N GLY A 76 -8.39 -7.31 -17.35
CA GLY A 76 -9.15 -8.46 -16.88
C GLY A 76 -10.46 -8.64 -17.65
N GLU A 77 -11.12 -7.54 -18.02
CA GLU A 77 -12.40 -7.55 -18.74
C GLU A 77 -12.26 -7.94 -20.22
N LYS A 78 -11.13 -7.60 -20.85
CA LYS A 78 -10.86 -7.85 -22.28
C LYS A 78 -10.11 -9.14 -22.54
N VAL A 79 -9.80 -9.93 -21.51
CA VAL A 79 -9.06 -11.19 -21.67
C VAL A 79 -9.94 -12.23 -22.37
N THR A 80 -9.41 -12.86 -23.41
CA THR A 80 -10.17 -13.88 -24.18
C THR A 80 -9.83 -15.31 -23.71
N PRO A 81 -10.66 -16.32 -24.05
CA PRO A 81 -10.33 -17.72 -23.78
C PRO A 81 -8.99 -18.14 -24.38
N GLU A 82 -8.66 -17.66 -25.59
CA GLU A 82 -7.40 -17.95 -26.26
C GLU A 82 -6.20 -17.37 -25.50
N MET A 83 -6.32 -16.15 -24.97
CA MET A 83 -5.29 -15.53 -24.13
C MET A 83 -5.05 -16.28 -22.82
N LYS A 84 -6.07 -17.00 -22.32
CA LYS A 84 -6.01 -17.80 -21.09
C LYS A 84 -5.48 -19.21 -21.31
N GLN A 85 -5.35 -19.68 -22.56
CA GLN A 85 -5.01 -21.07 -22.87
C GLN A 85 -3.77 -21.58 -22.12
N HIS A 86 -2.75 -20.73 -22.00
CA HIS A 86 -1.49 -21.06 -21.33
C HIS A 86 -1.30 -20.32 -20.00
N LEU A 87 -2.28 -19.54 -19.56
CA LEU A 87 -2.16 -18.74 -18.34
C LEU A 87 -2.48 -19.59 -17.12
N LEU A 88 -1.45 -19.90 -16.33
CA LEU A 88 -1.59 -20.65 -15.08
C LEU A 88 -1.99 -19.71 -13.93
N VAL A 89 -1.38 -18.52 -13.87
CA VAL A 89 -1.64 -17.50 -12.85
C VAL A 89 -1.72 -16.12 -13.51
N GLY A 90 -2.84 -15.43 -13.29
CA GLY A 90 -3.14 -14.12 -13.87
C GLY A 90 -3.05 -12.96 -12.87
N MET A 91 -3.77 -11.88 -13.18
CA MET A 91 -3.84 -10.69 -12.33
C MET A 91 -4.36 -11.02 -10.93
N GLY A 92 -3.73 -10.41 -9.91
CA GLY A 92 -4.11 -10.57 -8.50
C GLY A 92 -3.04 -11.21 -7.64
N GLU A 93 -2.11 -11.94 -8.27
CA GLU A 93 -0.95 -12.55 -7.62
C GLU A 93 0.31 -11.70 -7.78
N ASN A 94 1.37 -12.07 -7.05
CA ASN A 94 2.64 -11.36 -7.08
C ASN A 94 3.35 -11.38 -8.44
N ALA A 95 3.09 -12.38 -9.29
CA ALA A 95 3.68 -12.51 -10.62
C ALA A 95 2.74 -13.29 -11.55
N GLY A 96 2.88 -13.07 -12.86
CA GLY A 96 2.17 -13.84 -13.87
C GLY A 96 2.91 -15.13 -14.20
N VAL A 97 2.18 -16.22 -14.44
CA VAL A 97 2.77 -17.54 -14.73
C VAL A 97 2.13 -18.15 -15.97
N VAL A 98 2.97 -18.61 -16.90
CA VAL A 98 2.55 -19.17 -18.19
C VAL A 98 3.15 -20.58 -18.36
N ASP A 99 2.32 -21.53 -18.80
CA ASP A 99 2.73 -22.87 -19.21
C ASP A 99 3.46 -22.81 -20.56
N ILE A 100 4.64 -23.42 -20.62
CA ILE A 100 5.45 -23.52 -21.85
C ILE A 100 5.58 -24.95 -22.36
N GLY A 101 4.84 -25.90 -21.79
CA GLY A 101 4.88 -27.31 -22.14
C GLY A 101 5.90 -28.11 -21.33
N GLU A 102 5.92 -29.43 -21.55
CA GLU A 102 6.85 -30.37 -20.91
C GLU A 102 6.83 -30.35 -19.37
N GLY A 103 5.73 -29.89 -18.77
CA GLY A 103 5.62 -29.71 -17.33
C GLY A 103 6.41 -28.53 -16.78
N LEU A 104 6.84 -27.60 -17.64
CA LEU A 104 7.57 -26.39 -17.29
C LEU A 104 6.68 -25.15 -17.36
N ALA A 105 6.97 -24.16 -16.51
CA ALA A 105 6.29 -22.88 -16.51
C ALA A 105 7.30 -21.74 -16.37
N VAL A 106 6.96 -20.58 -16.93
CA VAL A 106 7.73 -19.34 -16.78
C VAL A 106 6.95 -18.36 -15.91
N THR A 107 7.62 -17.84 -14.88
CA THR A 107 7.12 -16.73 -14.07
C THR A 107 7.80 -15.43 -14.50
N PHE A 108 7.02 -14.35 -14.61
CA PHE A 108 7.57 -13.05 -14.92
C PHE A 108 6.83 -11.94 -14.18
N LYS A 109 7.60 -10.93 -13.77
CA LYS A 109 7.13 -9.70 -13.16
C LYS A 109 8.07 -8.58 -13.57
N VAL A 110 7.53 -7.38 -13.72
CA VAL A 110 8.30 -6.16 -13.89
C VAL A 110 7.86 -5.18 -12.85
N GLU A 111 8.82 -4.61 -12.13
CA GLU A 111 8.62 -3.53 -11.17
C GLU A 111 9.47 -2.32 -11.55
N SER A 112 9.23 -1.20 -10.88
CA SER A 112 10.01 0.02 -11.06
C SER A 112 10.38 0.62 -9.71
N HIS A 113 11.61 1.12 -9.58
CA HIS A 113 12.11 1.74 -8.35
C HIS A 113 12.59 3.18 -8.63
N ASN A 114 11.74 3.95 -9.32
CA ASN A 114 12.12 5.20 -9.97
C ASN A 114 12.53 6.30 -8.98
N HIS A 115 11.68 6.60 -7.99
CA HIS A 115 11.92 7.72 -7.09
C HIS A 115 13.18 7.52 -6.22
N PRO A 116 13.40 6.35 -5.59
CA PRO A 116 14.65 6.12 -4.86
C PRO A 116 15.89 6.14 -5.76
N SER A 117 15.81 5.55 -6.96
CA SER A 117 16.94 5.54 -7.92
C SER A 117 17.30 6.94 -8.45
N TYR A 118 16.35 7.87 -8.45
CA TYR A 118 16.63 9.27 -8.79
C TYR A 118 17.47 9.97 -7.70
N ILE A 119 17.25 9.62 -6.42
CA ILE A 119 17.93 10.23 -5.27
C ILE A 119 19.29 9.57 -5.01
N GLU A 120 19.30 8.24 -5.00
CA GLU A 120 20.50 7.43 -4.81
C GLU A 120 20.47 6.29 -5.85
N PRO A 121 21.25 6.42 -6.94
CA PRO A 121 21.14 5.50 -8.08
C PRO A 121 21.57 4.06 -7.78
N PHE A 122 22.60 3.86 -6.97
CA PHE A 122 23.22 2.54 -6.79
C PHE A 122 22.34 1.63 -5.94
N GLN A 123 22.03 2.06 -4.72
CA GLN A 123 21.12 1.39 -3.80
C GLN A 123 19.69 1.39 -4.34
N GLY A 124 19.23 2.50 -4.95
CA GLY A 124 17.90 2.56 -5.54
C GLY A 124 17.69 1.50 -6.63
N ALA A 125 18.68 1.29 -7.50
CA ALA A 125 18.64 0.22 -8.49
C ALA A 125 18.81 -1.16 -7.85
N ALA A 126 19.74 -1.31 -6.90
CA ALA A 126 20.01 -2.59 -6.24
C ALA A 126 18.78 -3.13 -5.49
N THR A 127 18.04 -2.29 -4.76
CA THR A 127 16.80 -2.70 -4.09
C THR A 127 15.63 -2.89 -5.05
N GLY A 128 15.71 -2.34 -6.28
CA GLY A 128 14.73 -2.63 -7.33
C GLY A 128 14.94 -3.98 -8.01
N VAL A 129 16.15 -4.57 -7.90
CA VAL A 129 16.47 -5.91 -8.38
C VAL A 129 16.08 -7.00 -7.37
N GLY A 130 16.21 -6.71 -6.08
CA GLY A 130 15.91 -7.64 -4.98
C GLY A 130 14.43 -7.89 -4.80
#